data_AF-A0A5T3DF17-F1
#
_entry.id   AF-A0A5T3DF17-F1
#
_cell.length_a   1.000
_cell.length_b   1.000
_cell.length_c   1.000
_cell.angle_alpha   90.00
_cell.angle_beta   90.00
_cell.angle_gamma   90.00
#
_symmetry.space_group_name_H-M   'P 1'
#
loop_
_entity.id
_entity.type
_entity.pdbx_description
1 polymer ?
#
loop_
_entity_poly.entity_id
_entity_poly.type
_entity_poly.pdbx_seq_one_letter_code
_entity_poly.pdbx_strand_id
1 'polypeptide(L)'
;MTAYLYRMPVGIAGAISRPQDLTTEPVILKSAYAFPAYGLAGKYDTNGYFVPLEDGDTADKVKGIYVRPYPTTSTPDMVRQVGTDKNFPGDVLKRGYMTVNLGNDATTIKKGAPVYVVVSLDSTIDVPLGGFSAANIAGKTVALPNAEFTGAGDADGNAEISWKI
;
A
#
# COMPACT_ATOMS: atom_id res chain seq x y z
N MET A 1 16.36 -11.51 19.06
CA MET A 1 14.94 -11.42 19.45
C MET A 1 14.78 -10.13 20.24
N THR A 2 14.21 -9.10 19.63
CA THR A 2 13.95 -7.80 20.28
C THR A 2 12.78 -7.96 21.25
N ALA A 3 13.00 -7.68 22.53
CA ALA A 3 11.94 -7.67 23.53
C ALA A 3 11.13 -6.38 23.37
N TYR A 4 9.84 -6.49 23.08
CA TYR A 4 8.95 -5.34 23.00
C TYR A 4 8.50 -4.93 24.41
N LEU A 5 9.06 -3.84 24.91
CA LEU A 5 8.80 -3.38 26.28
C LEU A 5 7.45 -2.64 26.45
N TYR A 6 6.94 -2.03 25.37
CA TYR A 6 5.83 -1.06 25.47
C TYR A 6 4.66 -1.29 24.50
N ARG A 7 4.86 -1.94 23.35
CA ARG A 7 3.79 -2.27 22.38
C ARG A 7 4.24 -3.32 21.35
N MET A 8 3.30 -4.13 20.87
CA MET A 8 3.52 -4.98 19.70
C MET A 8 3.47 -4.15 18.41
N PRO A 9 4.17 -4.57 17.33
CA PRO A 9 4.05 -3.96 16.02
C PRO A 9 2.60 -3.97 15.52
N VAL A 10 2.20 -2.93 14.77
CA VAL A 10 0.81 -2.74 14.30
C VAL A 10 0.40 -3.78 13.26
N GLY A 11 1.36 -4.35 12.55
CA GLY A 11 1.14 -5.37 11.54
C GLY A 11 2.26 -5.37 10.53
N ILE A 12 1.97 -5.90 9.34
CA ILE A 12 2.91 -5.94 8.23
C ILE A 12 2.25 -5.27 7.03
N ALA A 13 2.98 -4.40 6.33
CA ALA A 13 2.49 -3.74 5.13
C ALA A 13 1.87 -4.71 4.12
N GLY A 14 0.69 -4.36 3.60
CA GLY A 14 -0.08 -5.16 2.65
C GLY A 14 -0.92 -6.28 3.26
N ALA A 15 -0.87 -6.48 4.57
CA ALA A 15 -1.74 -7.44 5.26
C ALA A 15 -3.11 -6.82 5.54
N ILE A 16 -4.16 -7.59 5.24
CA ILE A 16 -5.53 -7.29 5.67
C ILE A 16 -5.58 -7.44 7.19
N SER A 17 -5.86 -6.36 7.90
CA SER A 17 -5.87 -6.34 9.36
C SER A 17 -7.22 -6.77 9.95
N ARG A 18 -8.32 -6.54 9.21
CA ARG A 18 -9.68 -6.93 9.61
C ARG A 18 -10.35 -7.67 8.45
N PRO A 19 -10.46 -9.01 8.51
CA PRO A 19 -10.97 -9.82 7.40
C PRO A 19 -12.49 -9.73 7.21
N GLN A 20 -13.20 -9.06 8.13
CA GLN A 20 -14.65 -9.00 8.17
C GLN A 20 -15.15 -7.94 7.18
N ASP A 21 -16.14 -8.31 6.34
CA ASP A 21 -16.87 -7.41 5.43
C ASP A 21 -15.99 -6.55 4.48
N LEU A 22 -14.92 -7.15 3.98
CA LEU A 22 -14.04 -6.55 2.99
C LEU A 22 -14.42 -6.90 1.55
N THR A 23 -13.88 -6.16 0.61
CA THR A 23 -13.96 -6.47 -0.82
C THR A 23 -12.55 -6.51 -1.40
N THR A 24 -12.11 -7.72 -1.73
CA THR A 24 -10.89 -7.99 -2.50
C THR A 24 -11.25 -8.59 -3.83
N GLU A 25 -10.59 -8.14 -4.89
CA GLU A 25 -10.81 -8.63 -6.25
C GLU A 25 -9.51 -9.23 -6.80
N PRO A 26 -9.59 -10.35 -7.53
CA PRO A 26 -8.44 -10.86 -8.26
C PRO A 26 -8.10 -9.92 -9.41
N VAL A 27 -6.82 -9.67 -9.62
CA VAL A 27 -6.27 -8.86 -10.70
C VAL A 27 -5.11 -9.57 -11.37
N ILE A 28 -4.77 -9.18 -12.59
CA ILE A 28 -3.56 -9.65 -13.27
C ILE A 28 -2.48 -8.57 -13.15
N LEU A 29 -1.34 -8.95 -12.60
CA LEU A 29 -0.16 -8.12 -12.42
C LEU A 29 0.75 -8.24 -13.63
N LYS A 30 1.33 -7.12 -14.03
CA LYS A 30 2.28 -7.06 -15.14
C LYS A 30 3.70 -7.30 -14.62
N SER A 31 4.36 -8.38 -15.05
CA SER A 31 5.69 -8.74 -14.54
C SER A 31 6.75 -7.68 -14.80
N ALA A 32 6.67 -6.98 -15.92
CA ALA A 32 7.57 -5.88 -16.29
C ALA A 32 7.43 -4.64 -15.38
N TYR A 33 6.30 -4.53 -14.67
CA TYR A 33 5.99 -3.42 -13.76
C TYR A 33 5.60 -3.98 -12.39
N ALA A 34 6.49 -4.80 -11.81
CA ALA A 34 6.26 -5.41 -10.52
C ALA A 34 6.20 -4.36 -9.40
N PHE A 35 5.29 -4.55 -8.46
CA PHE A 35 5.26 -3.73 -7.25
C PHE A 35 6.54 -3.95 -6.43
N PRO A 36 7.21 -2.87 -5.98
CA PRO A 36 8.41 -2.99 -5.15
C PRO A 36 8.10 -3.45 -3.73
N ALA A 37 6.86 -3.26 -3.26
CA ALA A 37 6.37 -3.68 -1.95
C ALA A 37 4.86 -3.98 -1.99
N TYR A 38 4.36 -4.68 -0.97
CA TYR A 38 2.93 -4.85 -0.74
C TYR A 38 2.35 -3.65 0.01
N GLY A 39 1.02 -3.48 -0.04
CA GLY A 39 0.36 -2.35 0.60
C GLY A 39 0.62 -1.04 -0.12
N LEU A 40 0.79 -1.09 -1.44
CA LEU A 40 0.93 0.08 -2.31
C LEU A 40 -0.35 0.29 -3.12
N ALA A 41 -0.75 1.54 -3.30
CA ALA A 41 -1.79 1.93 -4.23
C ALA A 41 -1.35 1.64 -5.68
N GLY A 42 -2.28 1.16 -6.49
CA GLY A 42 -2.04 0.87 -7.90
C GLY A 42 -3.17 1.35 -8.81
N LYS A 43 -2.89 1.32 -10.11
CA LYS A 43 -3.81 1.69 -11.19
C LYS A 43 -3.96 0.56 -12.20
N TYR A 44 -4.96 0.67 -13.07
CA TYR A 44 -5.01 -0.17 -14.28
C TYR A 44 -4.23 0.51 -15.40
N ASP A 45 -3.35 -0.24 -16.06
CA ASP A 45 -2.72 0.18 -17.31
C ASP A 45 -3.72 0.12 -18.48
N THR A 46 -3.30 0.56 -19.67
CA THR A 46 -4.15 0.56 -20.87
C THR A 46 -4.65 -0.82 -21.27
N ASN A 47 -3.98 -1.89 -20.84
CA ASN A 47 -4.30 -3.27 -21.14
C ASN A 47 -5.12 -3.93 -20.02
N GLY A 48 -5.48 -3.18 -18.97
CA GLY A 48 -6.24 -3.66 -17.82
C GLY A 48 -5.42 -4.40 -16.77
N TYR A 49 -4.08 -4.37 -16.85
CA TYR A 49 -3.21 -4.94 -15.81
C TYR A 49 -3.12 -4.01 -14.62
N PHE A 50 -3.07 -4.57 -13.42
CA PHE A 50 -2.84 -3.81 -12.20
C PHE A 50 -1.34 -3.55 -12.03
N VAL A 51 -0.96 -2.28 -11.99
CA VAL A 51 0.43 -1.80 -11.96
C VAL A 51 0.62 -0.72 -10.89
N PRO A 52 1.87 -0.48 -10.41
CA PRO A 52 2.18 0.64 -9.53
C PRO A 52 1.78 1.99 -10.13
N LEU A 53 1.62 3.00 -9.27
CA LEU A 53 1.51 4.37 -9.72
C LEU A 53 2.83 4.87 -10.34
N GLU A 54 2.70 5.85 -11.21
CA GLU A 54 3.80 6.55 -11.87
C GLU A 54 3.84 8.01 -11.39
N ASP A 55 4.96 8.68 -11.65
CA ASP A 55 5.15 10.07 -11.25
C ASP A 55 4.08 10.98 -11.88
N GLY A 56 3.43 11.80 -11.05
CA GLY A 56 2.38 12.74 -11.47
C GLY A 56 0.97 12.15 -11.60
N ASP A 57 0.75 10.87 -11.24
CA ASP A 57 -0.60 10.31 -11.17
C ASP A 57 -1.50 11.05 -10.16
N THR A 58 -2.81 10.99 -10.38
CA THR A 58 -3.81 11.60 -9.50
C THR A 58 -4.55 10.55 -8.67
N ALA A 59 -5.18 10.96 -7.56
CA ALA A 59 -5.93 10.07 -6.68
C ALA A 59 -7.03 9.27 -7.42
N ASP A 60 -7.64 9.84 -8.47
CA ASP A 60 -8.68 9.17 -9.28
C ASP A 60 -8.18 7.95 -10.06
N LYS A 61 -6.86 7.86 -10.28
CA LYS A 61 -6.20 6.72 -10.92
C LYS A 61 -6.03 5.55 -9.96
N VAL A 62 -6.11 5.76 -8.65
CA VAL A 62 -6.03 4.68 -7.67
C VAL A 62 -7.23 3.76 -7.84
N LYS A 63 -6.97 2.50 -8.18
CA LYS A 63 -7.99 1.47 -8.37
C LYS A 63 -7.95 0.39 -7.31
N GLY A 64 -7.03 0.49 -6.36
CA GLY A 64 -6.93 -0.51 -5.31
C GLY A 64 -5.61 -0.43 -4.54
N ILE A 65 -5.52 -1.18 -3.45
CA ILE A 65 -4.27 -1.36 -2.70
C ILE A 65 -3.84 -2.82 -2.84
N TYR A 66 -2.57 -3.02 -3.21
CA TYR A 66 -2.03 -4.35 -3.46
C TYR A 66 -1.95 -5.18 -2.17
N VAL A 67 -2.65 -6.31 -2.15
CA VAL A 67 -2.71 -7.22 -1.00
C VAL A 67 -1.53 -8.18 -1.04
N ARG A 68 -0.95 -8.47 0.12
CA ARG A 68 0.04 -9.54 0.26
C ARG A 68 -0.64 -10.91 0.27
N PRO A 69 -0.39 -11.78 -0.73
CA PRO A 69 -0.85 -13.16 -0.67
C PRO A 69 0.02 -13.96 0.31
N TYR A 70 -0.60 -14.71 1.22
CA TYR A 70 0.13 -15.69 2.03
C TYR A 70 0.30 -16.98 1.22
N PRO A 71 1.48 -17.64 1.21
CA PRO A 71 2.68 -17.41 2.03
C PRO A 71 3.79 -16.56 1.38
N THR A 72 3.55 -15.93 0.24
CA THR A 72 4.60 -15.22 -0.52
C THR A 72 5.09 -13.95 0.20
N THR A 73 6.42 -13.79 0.28
CA THR A 73 7.05 -12.66 0.99
C THR A 73 7.61 -11.58 0.07
N SER A 74 7.69 -11.82 -1.24
CA SER A 74 8.38 -10.94 -2.19
C SER A 74 7.83 -11.08 -3.61
N THR A 75 7.38 -9.98 -4.22
CA THR A 75 6.90 -9.93 -5.61
C THR A 75 8.03 -10.18 -6.63
N PRO A 76 9.25 -9.63 -6.47
CA PRO A 76 10.37 -9.95 -7.37
C PRO A 76 10.71 -11.43 -7.44
N ASP A 77 10.58 -12.17 -6.34
CA ASP A 77 10.86 -13.61 -6.33
C ASP A 77 9.78 -14.41 -7.05
N MET A 78 8.52 -13.97 -6.94
CA MET A 78 7.42 -14.54 -7.74
C MET A 78 7.64 -14.33 -9.23
N VAL A 79 8.07 -13.13 -9.65
CA VAL A 79 8.39 -12.86 -11.07
C VAL A 79 9.49 -13.81 -11.58
N ARG A 80 10.54 -14.06 -10.78
CA ARG A 80 11.61 -15.00 -11.14
C ARG A 80 11.10 -16.43 -11.26
N GLN A 81 10.15 -16.85 -10.42
CA GLN A 81 9.60 -18.21 -10.43
C GLN A 81 8.64 -18.45 -11.59
N VAL A 82 7.78 -17.47 -11.91
CA VAL A 82 6.81 -17.57 -13.02
C VAL A 82 7.52 -17.40 -14.39
N GLY A 83 8.64 -16.67 -14.40
CA GLY A 83 9.47 -16.42 -15.57
C GLY A 83 9.29 -15.00 -16.11
N THR A 84 10.35 -14.47 -16.72
CA THR A 84 10.35 -13.15 -17.35
C THR A 84 9.23 -13.05 -18.40
N ASP A 85 8.56 -11.90 -18.46
CA ASP A 85 7.41 -11.61 -19.36
C ASP A 85 6.15 -12.47 -19.16
N LYS A 86 6.05 -13.18 -18.03
CA LYS A 86 4.84 -13.91 -17.64
C LYS A 86 4.10 -13.16 -16.54
N ASN A 87 2.97 -12.56 -16.93
CA ASN A 87 2.04 -11.93 -16.01
C ASN A 87 1.43 -12.98 -15.06
N PHE A 88 1.07 -12.55 -13.85
CA PHE A 88 0.63 -13.44 -12.78
C PHE A 88 -0.55 -12.85 -12.01
N PRO A 89 -1.39 -13.69 -11.38
CA PRO A 89 -2.51 -13.19 -10.59
C PRO A 89 -2.02 -12.56 -9.28
N GLY A 90 -2.80 -11.61 -8.78
CA GLY A 90 -2.69 -11.08 -7.43
C GLY A 90 -4.03 -10.57 -6.94
N ASP A 91 -4.07 -10.08 -5.71
CA ASP A 91 -5.30 -9.56 -5.10
C ASP A 91 -5.19 -8.07 -4.82
N VAL A 92 -6.29 -7.37 -5.05
CA VAL A 92 -6.40 -5.96 -4.77
C VAL A 92 -7.53 -5.68 -3.78
N LEU A 93 -7.24 -4.93 -2.73
CA LEU A 93 -8.24 -4.42 -1.80
C LEU A 93 -8.98 -3.27 -2.48
N LYS A 94 -10.30 -3.35 -2.55
CA LYS A 94 -11.21 -2.25 -2.96
C LYS A 94 -11.88 -1.58 -1.77
N ARG A 95 -12.15 -2.38 -0.72
CA ARG A 95 -12.76 -1.93 0.53
C ARG A 95 -12.25 -2.76 1.69
N GLY A 96 -11.90 -2.11 2.79
CA GLY A 96 -11.61 -2.79 4.05
C GLY A 96 -10.52 -2.08 4.85
N TYR A 97 -9.79 -2.88 5.63
CA TYR A 97 -8.73 -2.41 6.51
C TYR A 97 -7.42 -3.10 6.16
N MET A 98 -6.35 -2.33 6.06
CA MET A 98 -5.02 -2.83 5.72
C MET A 98 -3.95 -2.10 6.52
N THR A 99 -2.92 -2.84 6.92
CA THR A 99 -1.69 -2.24 7.43
C THR A 99 -0.84 -1.76 6.27
N VAL A 100 -0.37 -0.52 6.33
CA VAL A 100 0.53 0.11 5.36
C VAL A 100 1.76 0.67 6.09
N ASN A 101 2.85 0.88 5.36
CA ASN A 101 4.06 1.49 5.92
C ASN A 101 4.24 2.91 5.35
N LEU A 102 4.57 3.87 6.22
CA LEU A 102 4.75 5.28 5.88
C LEU A 102 6.23 5.68 5.69
N GLY A 103 7.18 4.76 5.92
CA GLY A 103 8.61 5.00 5.82
C GLY A 103 9.20 5.78 7.00
N ASN A 104 8.37 6.25 7.93
CA ASN A 104 8.77 7.06 9.07
C ASN A 104 7.87 6.79 10.30
N ASP A 105 8.24 7.33 11.46
CA ASP A 105 7.49 7.13 12.71
C ASP A 105 6.00 7.53 12.59
N ALA A 106 5.12 6.55 12.81
CA ALA A 106 3.67 6.69 12.70
C ALA A 106 2.96 6.80 14.06
N THR A 107 3.69 6.90 15.18
CA THR A 107 3.12 6.92 16.54
C THR A 107 2.26 8.13 16.86
N THR A 108 2.42 9.23 16.13
CA THR A 108 1.68 10.48 16.35
C THR A 108 0.37 10.57 15.56
N ILE A 109 0.10 9.60 14.69
CA ILE A 109 -1.11 9.55 13.86
C ILE A 109 -2.35 9.44 14.76
N LYS A 110 -3.39 10.19 14.41
CA LYS A 110 -4.68 10.17 15.11
C LYS A 110 -5.72 9.43 14.28
N LYS A 111 -6.66 8.79 14.97
CA LYS A 111 -7.83 8.19 14.31
C LYS A 111 -8.62 9.26 13.54
N GLY A 112 -9.04 8.92 12.33
CA GLY A 112 -9.75 9.83 11.41
C GLY A 112 -8.84 10.81 10.68
N ALA A 113 -7.50 10.71 10.85
CA ALA A 113 -6.57 11.51 10.06
C ALA A 113 -6.64 11.10 8.58
N PRO A 114 -6.54 12.09 7.66
CA PRO A 114 -6.56 11.81 6.22
C PRO A 114 -5.34 11.00 5.80
N VAL A 115 -5.53 10.13 4.82
CA VAL A 115 -4.46 9.33 4.21
C VAL A 115 -4.08 9.94 2.86
N TYR A 116 -2.78 10.08 2.62
CA TYR A 116 -2.26 10.57 1.35
C TYR A 116 -1.48 9.47 0.64
N VAL A 117 -1.54 9.46 -0.69
CA VAL A 117 -0.75 8.57 -1.56
C VAL A 117 0.39 9.35 -2.18
N VAL A 118 1.58 8.76 -2.17
CA VAL A 118 2.78 9.30 -2.82
C VAL A 118 2.67 9.11 -4.33
N VAL A 119 2.68 10.22 -5.05
CA VAL A 119 2.58 10.28 -6.52
C VAL A 119 3.79 10.96 -7.16
N SER A 120 4.71 11.50 -6.37
CA SER A 120 6.02 11.92 -6.84
C SER A 120 7.02 11.79 -5.69
N LEU A 121 8.24 11.36 -6.00
CA LEU A 121 9.29 11.14 -5.01
C LEU A 121 10.09 12.43 -4.74
N ASP A 122 10.65 12.51 -3.54
CA ASP A 122 11.72 13.44 -3.15
C ASP A 122 12.55 12.84 -1.99
N SER A 123 13.57 13.57 -1.53
CA SER A 123 14.48 13.10 -0.47
C SER A 123 13.87 13.04 0.93
N THR A 124 12.62 13.46 1.12
CA THR A 124 11.89 13.44 2.39
C THR A 124 10.86 12.31 2.46
N ILE A 125 10.75 11.51 1.39
CA ILE A 125 9.77 10.43 1.24
C ILE A 125 10.51 9.10 1.16
N ASP A 126 10.39 8.31 2.22
CA ASP A 126 11.07 7.00 2.36
C ASP A 126 10.19 5.81 1.94
N VAL A 127 9.17 6.05 1.11
CA VAL A 127 8.30 5.02 0.53
C VAL A 127 8.25 5.13 -1.00
N PRO A 128 8.05 4.02 -1.71
CA PRO A 128 7.93 4.04 -3.18
C PRO A 128 6.65 4.75 -3.65
N LEU A 129 6.54 5.01 -4.95
CA LEU A 129 5.30 5.48 -5.57
C LEU A 129 4.14 4.53 -5.28
N GLY A 130 2.97 5.10 -4.99
CA GLY A 130 1.83 4.35 -4.45
C GLY A 130 1.93 4.06 -2.95
N GLY A 131 3.04 4.41 -2.29
CA GLY A 131 3.16 4.39 -0.84
C GLY A 131 2.25 5.43 -0.17
N PHE A 132 2.18 5.36 1.17
CA PHE A 132 1.26 6.18 1.95
C PHE A 132 1.99 7.18 2.83
N SER A 133 1.34 8.31 3.11
CA SER A 133 1.81 9.33 4.03
C SER A 133 0.66 9.88 4.88
N ALA A 134 0.98 10.31 6.09
CA ALA A 134 0.06 11.05 6.96
C ALA A 134 0.13 12.57 6.73
N ALA A 135 1.08 13.04 5.92
CA ALA A 135 1.30 14.45 5.63
C ALA A 135 0.96 14.77 4.17
N ASN A 136 0.35 15.94 3.97
CA ASN A 136 0.22 16.54 2.65
C ASN A 136 1.52 17.25 2.28
N ILE A 137 2.25 16.71 1.32
CA ILE A 137 3.45 17.31 0.73
C ILE A 137 3.07 17.84 -0.65
N ALA A 138 3.14 19.15 -0.82
CA ALA A 138 2.66 19.84 -2.02
C ALA A 138 3.32 19.29 -3.30
N GLY A 139 2.49 18.83 -4.24
CA GLY A 139 2.94 18.27 -5.51
C GLY A 139 3.56 16.87 -5.42
N LYS A 140 3.64 16.27 -4.24
CA LYS A 140 4.25 14.95 -4.00
C LYS A 140 3.26 13.91 -3.52
N THR A 141 2.27 14.34 -2.75
CA THR A 141 1.22 13.47 -2.25
C THR A 141 -0.15 13.98 -2.63
N VAL A 142 -1.08 13.06 -2.87
CA VAL A 142 -2.49 13.37 -3.13
C VAL A 142 -3.36 12.74 -2.05
N ALA A 143 -4.39 13.45 -1.61
CA ALA A 143 -5.34 12.89 -0.64
C ALA A 143 -6.10 11.72 -1.29
N LEU A 144 -6.10 10.57 -0.63
CA LEU A 144 -6.90 9.43 -1.06
C LEU A 144 -8.33 9.63 -0.53
N PRO A 145 -9.33 9.83 -1.41
CA PRO A 145 -10.71 9.98 -0.94
C PRO A 145 -11.18 8.73 -0.20
N ASN A 146 -12.02 8.94 0.80
CA ASN A 146 -12.63 7.89 1.63
C ASN A 146 -11.61 6.98 2.34
N ALA A 147 -10.41 7.50 2.60
CA ALA A 147 -9.37 6.81 3.37
C ALA A 147 -9.09 7.56 4.69
N GLU A 148 -9.01 6.80 5.77
CA GLU A 148 -8.65 7.34 7.09
C GLU A 148 -7.75 6.39 7.87
N PHE A 149 -6.89 6.94 8.72
CA PHE A 149 -6.15 6.15 9.70
C PHE A 149 -7.08 5.72 10.84
N THR A 150 -6.95 4.47 11.30
CA THR A 150 -7.81 3.95 12.38
C THR A 150 -7.27 4.23 13.78
N GLY A 151 -6.02 4.68 13.89
CA GLY A 151 -5.33 4.98 15.13
C GLY A 151 -3.85 5.24 14.93
N ALA A 152 -3.10 5.32 16.03
CA ALA A 152 -1.66 5.51 16.01
C ALA A 152 -0.94 4.30 15.39
N GLY A 153 -0.02 4.56 14.47
CA GLY A 153 0.92 3.57 13.95
C GLY A 153 2.07 3.30 14.91
N ASP A 154 3.07 2.50 14.52
CA ASP A 154 4.29 2.23 15.29
C ASP A 154 5.49 3.06 14.85
N ALA A 155 6.58 2.97 15.63
CA ALA A 155 7.83 3.69 15.38
C ALA A 155 8.55 3.22 14.10
N ASP A 156 8.24 2.01 13.61
CA ASP A 156 8.74 1.47 12.35
C ASP A 156 7.88 1.93 11.15
N GLY A 157 6.86 2.76 11.40
CA GLY A 157 6.03 3.39 10.40
C GLY A 157 4.85 2.57 9.89
N ASN A 158 4.52 1.46 10.55
CA ASN A 158 3.32 0.71 10.19
C ASN A 158 2.08 1.35 10.83
N ALA A 159 1.06 1.59 10.02
CA ALA A 159 -0.23 2.09 10.47
C ALA A 159 -1.38 1.34 9.78
N GLU A 160 -2.52 1.23 10.45
CA GLU A 160 -3.74 0.68 9.86
C GLU A 160 -4.55 1.81 9.22
N ILE A 161 -4.96 1.59 7.97
CA ILE A 161 -5.89 2.45 7.24
C ILE A 161 -7.21 1.72 6.97
N SER A 162 -8.30 2.48 6.99
CA SER A 162 -9.58 2.09 6.41
C SER A 162 -9.70 2.76 5.06
N TRP A 163 -10.14 2.02 4.05
CA TRP A 163 -10.39 2.59 2.75
C TRP A 163 -11.57 1.92 2.04
N LYS A 164 -12.25 2.73 1.23
CA LYS A 164 -13.33 2.31 0.33
C LYS A 164 -13.25 3.13 -0.95
N ILE A 165 -13.12 2.45 -2.09
CA ILE A 165 -13.26 3.07 -3.41
C ILE A 165 -14.69 3.48 -3.73
#